data_AF-A0A197KA38-F1
#
_entry.id   AF-A0A197KA38-F1
#
_cell.length_a   1.000
_cell.length_b   1.000
_cell.length_c   1.000
_cell.angle_alpha   90.00
_cell.angle_beta   90.00
_cell.angle_gamma   90.00
#
_symmetry.space_group_name_H-M   'P 1'
#
loop_
_entity.id
_entity.type
_entity.pdbx_description
1 polymer ?
#
loop_
_entity_poly.entity_id
_entity_poly.type
_entity_poly.pdbx_seq_one_letter_code
_entity_poly.pdbx_strand_id
1 'polypeptide(L)'
;ACHLGIISRVHRRLSDIERQSVRSGSVYCFDEREAGMRRWTDGKSWSPSRVTGSFLTYRELDDSPNPAATGAAKTVYRPDGLLKQSFSITTSDNKKLHLISYYTNEDVASERLFETPSRDPRFANIVIPKGIYPE
;
A
#
# COMPACT_ATOMS: atom_id res chain seq x y z
N ALA A 1 -7.35 -5.36 13.20
CA ALA A 1 -6.76 -4.21 13.92
C ALA A 1 -7.54 -2.91 13.68
N CYS A 2 -7.64 -2.41 12.43
CA CYS A 2 -8.33 -1.15 12.11
C CYS A 2 -9.81 -1.12 12.52
N HIS A 3 -10.53 -2.23 12.34
CA HIS A 3 -11.92 -2.37 12.78
C HIS A 3 -12.06 -2.29 14.31
N LEU A 4 -11.05 -2.78 15.04
CA LEU A 4 -11.00 -2.77 16.51
C LEU A 4 -10.45 -1.44 17.08
N GLY A 5 -10.11 -0.47 16.24
CA GLY A 5 -9.53 0.81 16.67
C GLY A 5 -8.08 0.74 17.17
N ILE A 6 -7.41 -0.41 17.07
CA ILE A 6 -6.01 -0.58 17.52
C ILE A 6 -5.04 0.22 16.63
N ILE A 7 -5.34 0.31 15.34
CA ILE A 7 -4.59 1.13 14.38
C ILE A 7 -5.58 2.09 13.73
N SER A 8 -5.19 3.36 13.65
CA SER A 8 -5.95 4.36 12.91
C SER A 8 -5.87 4.10 11.41
N ARG A 9 -7.03 4.13 10.75
CA ARG A 9 -7.12 4.10 9.30
C ARG A 9 -7.03 5.52 8.74
N VAL A 10 -6.79 5.63 7.44
CA VAL A 10 -6.77 6.91 6.74
C VAL A 10 -8.21 7.34 6.45
N HIS A 11 -8.56 8.55 6.91
CA HIS A 11 -9.92 9.12 6.78
C HIS A 11 -10.02 10.25 5.74
N ARG A 12 -8.93 10.60 5.07
CA ARG A 12 -8.87 11.60 4.01
C ARG A 12 -7.61 11.40 3.15
N ARG A 13 -7.52 12.11 2.02
CA ARG A 13 -6.26 12.15 1.25
C ARG A 13 -5.10 12.61 2.12
N LEU A 14 -3.95 11.98 1.91
CA LEU A 14 -2.69 12.46 2.47
C LEU A 14 -2.38 13.85 1.95
N SER A 15 -1.98 14.74 2.86
CA SER A 15 -1.34 16.02 2.54
C SER A 15 0.02 15.79 1.89
N ASP A 16 0.59 16.82 1.28
CA ASP A 16 1.91 16.71 0.65
C ASP A 16 3.02 16.41 1.67
N ILE A 17 2.87 16.88 2.91
CA ILE A 17 3.78 16.56 4.01
C ILE A 17 3.65 15.08 4.42
N GLU A 18 2.42 14.58 4.56
CA GLU A 18 2.18 13.17 4.91
C GLU A 18 2.70 12.22 3.82
N ARG A 19 2.61 12.61 2.54
CA ARG A 19 3.16 11.82 1.42
C ARG A 19 4.67 11.65 1.50
N GLN A 20 5.40 12.64 2.00
CA GLN A 20 6.86 12.54 2.18
C GLN A 20 7.25 11.47 3.20
N SER A 21 6.33 11.08 4.09
CA SER A 21 6.58 10.03 5.08
C SER A 21 6.44 8.59 4.54
N VAL A 22 5.92 8.42 3.32
CA VAL A 22 5.75 7.11 2.67
C VAL A 22 7.11 6.50 2.39
N ARG A 23 7.39 5.36 3.03
CA ARG A 23 8.66 4.65 2.96
C ARG A 23 8.46 3.15 3.06
N SER A 24 9.56 2.40 2.95
CA SER A 24 9.55 0.97 3.22
C SER A 24 9.05 0.67 4.65
N GLY A 25 8.21 -0.35 4.79
CA GLY A 25 7.50 -0.69 6.02
C GLY A 25 6.21 0.11 6.28
N SER A 26 5.93 1.17 5.51
CA SER A 26 4.66 1.89 5.63
C SER A 26 3.49 1.00 5.21
N VAL A 27 2.42 1.00 6.02
CA VAL A 27 1.15 0.33 5.73
C VAL A 27 0.00 1.29 5.98
N TYR A 28 -0.90 1.41 5.01
CA TYR A 28 -2.09 2.25 5.10
C TYR A 28 -3.34 1.42 4.85
N CYS A 29 -4.38 1.68 5.62
CA CYS A 29 -5.71 1.12 5.40
C CYS A 29 -6.72 2.26 5.26
N PHE A 30 -7.70 2.15 4.37
CA PHE A 30 -8.81 3.10 4.28
C PHE A 30 -10.10 2.44 3.83
N ASP A 31 -11.22 3.01 4.26
CA ASP A 31 -12.55 2.73 3.72
C ASP A 31 -12.89 3.78 2.65
N GLU A 32 -13.39 3.35 1.48
CA GLU A 32 -13.63 4.28 0.37
C GLU A 32 -14.61 5.40 0.72
N ARG A 33 -15.68 5.07 1.46
CA ARG A 33 -16.78 6.00 1.75
C ARG A 33 -16.37 6.98 2.82
N GLU A 34 -15.75 6.48 3.89
CA GLU A 34 -15.27 7.30 5.01
C GLU A 34 -14.17 8.26 4.55
N ALA A 35 -13.23 7.78 3.73
CA ALA A 35 -12.12 8.60 3.27
C ALA A 35 -12.43 9.49 2.06
N GLY A 36 -13.56 9.23 1.37
CA GLY A 36 -13.87 9.86 0.09
C GLY A 36 -12.86 9.53 -1.00
N MET A 37 -12.22 8.36 -0.93
CA MET A 37 -11.13 7.95 -1.83
C MET A 37 -11.43 6.59 -2.45
N ARG A 38 -11.42 6.50 -3.79
CA ARG A 38 -11.50 5.21 -4.51
C ARG A 38 -10.14 4.66 -4.94
N ARG A 39 -9.11 5.51 -4.89
CA ARG A 39 -7.76 5.20 -5.31
C ARG A 39 -6.79 5.85 -4.35
N TRP A 40 -5.76 5.11 -3.98
CA TRP A 40 -4.65 5.62 -3.21
C TRP A 40 -3.78 6.54 -4.06
N THR A 41 -3.25 7.61 -3.46
CA THR A 41 -2.37 8.56 -4.14
C THR A 41 -1.26 8.99 -3.18
N ASP A 42 -0.03 8.58 -3.48
CA ASP A 42 1.18 8.81 -2.68
C ASP A 42 2.13 9.85 -3.29
N GLY A 43 1.86 10.32 -4.50
CA GLY A 43 2.70 11.30 -5.20
C GLY A 43 3.95 10.72 -5.87
N LYS A 44 4.06 9.38 -5.98
CA LYS A 44 5.17 8.70 -6.65
C LYS A 44 4.77 8.19 -8.04
N SER A 45 5.75 8.05 -8.92
CA SER A 45 5.59 7.42 -10.23
C SER A 45 5.68 5.90 -10.11
N TRP A 46 4.69 5.19 -10.66
CA TRP A 46 4.56 3.73 -10.52
C TRP A 46 4.45 3.03 -11.88
N SER A 47 5.06 1.85 -11.99
CA SER A 47 4.87 0.97 -13.12
C SER A 47 3.40 0.54 -13.28
N PRO A 48 2.99 0.02 -14.46
CA PRO A 48 1.76 -0.74 -14.55
C PRO A 48 1.72 -1.88 -13.52
N SER A 49 0.52 -2.24 -13.05
CA SER A 49 0.35 -3.28 -12.04
C SER A 49 0.76 -4.66 -12.55
N ARG A 50 1.16 -5.51 -11.61
CA ARG A 50 1.32 -6.96 -11.79
C ARG A 50 0.54 -7.68 -10.70
N VAL A 51 -0.14 -8.76 -11.05
CA VAL A 51 -0.88 -9.57 -10.08
C VAL A 51 0.09 -10.52 -9.37
N THR A 52 0.00 -10.62 -8.05
CA THR A 52 0.77 -11.56 -7.24
C THR A 52 -0.14 -12.09 -6.13
N GLY A 53 -0.67 -13.30 -6.31
CA GLY A 53 -1.78 -13.79 -5.48
C GLY A 53 -2.96 -12.82 -5.55
N SER A 54 -3.49 -12.44 -4.39
CA SER A 54 -4.60 -11.47 -4.28
C SER A 54 -4.15 -9.99 -4.34
N PHE A 55 -2.86 -9.71 -4.52
CA PHE A 55 -2.31 -8.36 -4.49
C PHE A 55 -2.01 -7.83 -5.90
N LEU A 56 -2.17 -6.52 -6.07
CA LEU A 56 -1.57 -5.77 -7.18
C LEU A 56 -0.25 -5.18 -6.72
N THR A 57 0.83 -5.48 -7.43
CA THR A 57 2.18 -5.01 -7.14
C THR A 57 2.61 -3.97 -8.18
N TYR A 58 3.28 -2.91 -7.72
CA TYR A 58 3.81 -1.81 -8.50
C TYR A 58 5.27 -1.57 -8.12
N ARG A 59 6.11 -1.16 -9.07
CA ARG A 59 7.50 -0.74 -8.81
C ARG A 59 7.65 0.75 -9.06
N GLU A 60 8.34 1.43 -8.14
CA GLU A 60 8.64 2.86 -8.26
C GLU A 60 9.50 3.12 -9.51
N LEU A 61 9.16 4.20 -10.21
CA LEU A 61 9.84 4.66 -11.40
C LEU A 61 10.65 5.91 -11.06
N ASP A 62 11.72 6.14 -11.80
CA ASP A 62 12.40 7.43 -11.75
C ASP A 62 11.52 8.50 -12.38
N ASP A 63 11.46 9.65 -11.73
CA ASP A 63 10.85 10.84 -12.30
C ASP A 63 11.80 11.36 -13.39
N SER A 64 11.69 10.81 -14.61
CA SER A 64 12.57 11.19 -15.71
C SER A 64 12.41 12.70 -15.98
N PRO A 65 13.49 13.50 -15.95
CA PRO A 65 13.34 14.95 -16.00
C PRO A 65 13.02 15.52 -17.39
N ASN A 66 12.81 14.71 -18.44
CA ASN A 66 12.44 15.27 -19.74
C ASN A 66 11.77 14.29 -20.72
N PRO A 67 10.43 14.32 -20.88
CA PRO A 67 9.72 13.56 -21.91
C PRO A 67 10.01 14.05 -23.35
N ALA A 68 10.61 15.25 -23.52
CA ALA A 68 10.77 15.90 -24.82
C ALA A 68 12.04 15.50 -25.60
N ALA A 69 13.02 14.86 -24.95
CA ALA A 69 14.31 14.54 -25.59
C ALA A 69 14.34 13.20 -26.33
N THR A 70 13.42 12.29 -26.01
CA THR A 70 13.32 10.98 -26.65
C THR A 70 11.84 10.68 -26.85
N GLY A 71 11.37 10.59 -28.10
CA GLY A 71 9.96 10.40 -28.49
C GLY A 71 9.23 9.14 -27.95
N ALA A 72 9.75 8.52 -26.90
CA ALA A 72 9.02 7.71 -25.94
C ALA A 72 9.68 7.93 -24.57
N ALA A 73 8.92 8.36 -23.57
CA ALA A 73 9.41 8.39 -22.19
C ALA A 73 9.71 6.94 -21.78
N LYS A 74 10.98 6.54 -21.82
CA LYS A 74 11.37 5.19 -21.41
C LYS A 74 11.09 5.10 -19.91
N THR A 75 10.15 4.24 -19.53
CA THR A 75 9.87 3.93 -18.13
C THR A 75 11.13 3.30 -17.52
N VAL A 76 11.88 4.07 -16.74
CA VAL A 76 13.05 3.59 -16.02
C VAL A 76 12.61 3.23 -14.60
N TYR A 77 12.89 1.99 -14.19
CA TYR A 77 12.68 1.58 -12.81
C TYR A 77 13.72 2.26 -11.93
N ARG A 78 13.26 2.86 -10.83
CA ARG A 78 14.14 3.47 -9.85
C ARG A 78 15.03 2.39 -9.22
N PRO A 79 16.36 2.53 -9.27
CA PRO A 79 17.26 1.67 -8.51
C PRO A 79 16.91 1.74 -7.02
N ASP A 80 16.79 0.59 -6.37
CA ASP A 80 16.37 0.48 -4.96
C ASP A 80 15.04 1.16 -4.63
N GLY A 81 14.19 1.34 -5.65
CA GLY A 81 12.88 1.95 -5.54
C GLY A 81 11.91 1.11 -4.71
N LEU A 82 10.86 1.77 -4.23
CA LEU A 82 9.79 1.11 -3.49
C LEU A 82 9.03 0.12 -4.37
N LEU A 83 8.62 -0.98 -3.75
CA LEU A 83 7.53 -1.82 -4.18
C LEU A 83 6.30 -1.40 -3.39
N LYS A 84 5.19 -1.21 -4.10
CA LYS A 84 3.87 -0.99 -3.50
C LYS A 84 3.00 -2.19 -3.78
N GLN A 85 2.36 -2.72 -2.75
CA GLN A 85 1.31 -3.71 -2.89
C GLN A 85 -0.03 -3.13 -2.44
N SER A 86 -1.07 -3.40 -3.21
CA SER A 86 -2.44 -3.06 -2.83
C SER A 86 -3.32 -4.29 -2.82
N PHE A 87 -4.19 -4.36 -1.82
CA PHE A 87 -5.25 -5.33 -1.68
C PHE A 87 -6.55 -4.59 -1.36
N SER A 88 -7.66 -5.09 -1.89
CA SER A 88 -8.97 -4.55 -1.62
C SER A 88 -9.93 -5.67 -1.28
N ILE A 89 -10.83 -5.40 -0.33
CA ILE A 89 -11.86 -6.35 0.08
C ILE A 89 -13.17 -5.60 0.29
N THR A 90 -14.27 -6.22 -0.10
CA THR A 90 -15.61 -5.71 0.19
C THR A 90 -16.19 -6.57 1.29
N THR A 91 -16.56 -5.94 2.40
CA THR A 91 -17.20 -6.63 3.54
C THR A 91 -18.66 -6.96 3.22
N SER A 92 -19.28 -7.80 4.05
CA SER A 92 -20.70 -8.15 3.95
C SER A 92 -21.64 -6.95 4.12
N ASP A 93 -21.21 -5.89 4.81
CA ASP A 93 -21.93 -4.61 4.92
C ASP A 93 -21.56 -3.61 3.80
N ASN A 94 -21.02 -4.09 2.68
CA ASN A 94 -20.65 -3.33 1.49
C ASN A 94 -19.61 -2.21 1.72
N LYS A 95 -18.79 -2.32 2.77
CA LYS A 95 -17.64 -1.43 2.96
C LYS A 95 -16.49 -1.90 2.09
N LYS A 96 -15.97 -0.99 1.27
CA LYS A 96 -14.82 -1.23 0.40
C LYS A 96 -13.56 -0.79 1.13
N LEU A 97 -12.84 -1.76 1.66
CA LEU A 97 -11.61 -1.56 2.39
C LEU A 97 -10.42 -1.76 1.46
N HIS A 98 -9.43 -0.91 1.61
CA HIS A 98 -8.18 -0.96 0.87
C HIS A 98 -7.01 -1.04 1.85
N LEU A 99 -6.04 -1.89 1.55
CA LEU A 99 -4.76 -2.00 2.23
C LEU A 99 -3.65 -1.71 1.23
N ILE A 100 -2.75 -0.80 1.58
CA ILE A 100 -1.58 -0.41 0.80
C ILE A 100 -0.34 -0.65 1.65
N SER A 101 0.61 -1.43 1.15
CA SER A 101 1.89 -1.66 1.82
C SER A 101 3.05 -1.27 0.91
N TYR A 102 4.14 -0.85 1.54
CA TYR A 102 5.37 -0.41 0.89
C TYR A 102 6.56 -1.18 1.44
N TYR A 103 7.45 -1.61 0.57
CA TYR A 103 8.71 -2.22 0.98
C TYR A 103 9.78 -2.04 -0.10
N THR A 104 11.05 -2.19 0.25
CA THR A 104 12.15 -2.38 -0.71
C THR A 104 12.59 -3.84 -0.73
N ASN A 105 13.19 -4.29 -1.83
CA ASN A 105 13.79 -5.63 -1.87
C ASN A 105 14.92 -5.76 -0.83
N GLU A 106 15.68 -4.69 -0.59
CA GLU A 106 16.75 -4.66 0.40
C GLU A 106 16.22 -4.91 1.82
N ASP A 107 15.12 -4.25 2.21
CA ASP A 107 14.53 -4.41 3.55
C ASP A 107 13.96 -5.82 3.77
N VAL A 108 13.50 -6.48 2.70
CA VAL A 108 13.09 -7.88 2.74
C VAL A 108 14.32 -8.79 2.87
N ALA A 109 15.34 -8.58 2.04
CA ALA A 109 16.54 -9.41 2.01
C ALA A 109 17.40 -9.29 3.28
N SER A 110 17.42 -8.10 3.89
CA SER A 110 18.10 -7.83 5.16
C SER A 110 17.25 -8.15 6.40
N GLU A 111 16.07 -8.75 6.19
CA GLU A 111 15.12 -9.10 7.25
C GLU A 111 14.71 -7.91 8.13
N ARG A 112 14.83 -6.66 7.66
CA ARG A 112 14.35 -5.47 8.41
C ARG A 112 12.82 -5.45 8.57
N LEU A 113 12.10 -6.14 7.70
CA LEU A 113 10.63 -6.27 7.74
C LEU A 113 10.17 -7.69 8.18
N PHE A 114 10.94 -8.34 9.05
CA PHE A 114 10.63 -9.71 9.51
C PHE A 114 9.40 -9.81 10.43
N GLU A 115 9.03 -8.73 11.12
CA GLU A 115 7.84 -8.67 11.96
C GLU A 115 6.58 -8.45 11.11
N THR A 116 5.90 -9.54 10.78
CA THR A 116 4.60 -9.49 10.13
C THR A 116 3.49 -9.24 11.16
N PRO A 117 2.30 -8.78 10.74
CA PRO A 117 1.15 -8.65 11.65
C PRO A 117 0.77 -9.95 12.37
N SER A 118 1.08 -11.12 11.79
CA SER A 118 0.87 -12.42 12.45
C SER A 118 1.90 -12.74 13.54
N ARG A 119 3.05 -12.06 13.57
CA ARG A 119 4.14 -12.26 14.53
C ARG A 119 4.23 -11.14 15.57
N ASP A 120 3.67 -9.96 15.28
CA ASP A 120 3.60 -8.84 16.23
C ASP A 120 2.60 -9.15 17.36
N PRO A 121 3.01 -9.13 18.64
CA PRO A 121 2.12 -9.42 19.78
C PRO A 121 0.86 -8.55 19.86
N ARG A 122 0.88 -7.33 19.29
CA ARG A 122 -0.28 -6.43 19.25
C ARG A 122 -1.36 -6.91 18.29
N PHE A 123 -1.02 -7.76 17.33
CA PHE A 123 -1.89 -8.18 16.23
C PHE A 123 -2.07 -9.70 16.14
N ALA A 124 -1.09 -10.48 16.62
CA ALA A 124 -1.06 -11.94 16.50
C ALA A 124 -2.29 -12.64 17.11
N ASN A 125 -2.89 -12.03 18.14
CA ASN A 125 -4.05 -12.59 18.84
C ASN A 125 -5.39 -11.99 18.37
N ILE A 126 -5.41 -11.22 17.28
CA ILE A 126 -6.65 -10.65 16.74
C ILE A 126 -7.46 -11.77 16.09
N VAL A 127 -8.64 -12.05 16.66
CA VAL A 127 -9.62 -12.94 16.06
C VAL A 127 -10.34 -12.21 14.92
N ILE A 128 -10.25 -12.75 13.71
CA ILE A 128 -10.97 -12.22 12.54
C ILE A 128 -12.44 -12.68 12.64
N PRO A 129 -13.42 -11.76 12.71
CA PRO A 129 -14.82 -12.14 12.82
C PRO A 129 -15.30 -12.88 11.56
N LYS A 130 -16.01 -13.99 11.75
CA LYS A 130 -16.64 -14.75 10.67
C LYS A 130 -17.80 -13.96 10.04
N GLY A 131 -17.98 -14.11 8.73
CA GLY A 131 -19.10 -13.50 8.00
C GLY A 131 -18.98 -11.99 7.73
N ILE A 132 -17.91 -11.32 8.18
CA ILE A 132 -17.64 -9.91 7.84
C ILE A 132 -16.86 -9.81 6.53
N TYR A 133 -15.83 -10.63 6.40
CA TYR A 133 -14.95 -10.67 5.23
C TYR A 133 -15.29 -11.91 4.39
N PRO A 134 -15.23 -11.83 3.05
CA PRO A 134 -15.33 -13.01 2.20
C PRO A 134 -14.23 -14.02 2.53
N GLU A 135 -14.53 -15.30 2.32
CA GLU A 135 -13.57 -16.41 2.46
C GLU A 135 -12.52 -16.43 1.33
#